data_AF-A0A090QBS8-F1
#
_entry.id   AF-A0A090QBS8-F1
#
_cell.length_a   1.000
_cell.length_b   1.000
_cell.length_c   1.000
_cell.angle_alpha   90.00
_cell.angle_beta   90.00
_cell.angle_gamma   90.00
#
_symmetry.space_group_name_H-M   'P 1'
#
loop_
_entity.id
_entity.type
_entity.pdbx_description
1 polymer ?
#
loop_
_entity_poly.entity_id
_entity_poly.type
_entity_poly.pdbx_seq_one_letter_code
_entity_poly.pdbx_strand_id
1 'polypeptide(L)'
;MFFERLEQRSIHINRILKLTQNDWEALFFQLLCRSFGTKINGDAFEQLAQSIDSITVRKLAKDAFQLEATLLGQAGLLNDIKKDRYYKLLVDEYAFAKAKFQLQLALIPMKFFRLRPANYPTIRISQLAMLYHNSPHLFGEVLLAKTREDIHKLFDVKSASYWDTHHVFDKETVFREKSLTASFIDLVIINCIVPVKFAHAQFAGKDKTEELLQLMYDLKFESNTIVGEFKKRTEINNALESQAVLQLKSHYCDVNKCLSCDIGVSLLRDKSS
;
A
#
# COMPACT_ATOMS: atom_id res chain seq x y z
N MET A 1 -13.15 11.60 -14.88
CA MET A 1 -11.87 11.72 -14.11
C MET A 1 -11.65 10.63 -13.06
N PHE A 2 -12.44 10.52 -11.97
CA PHE A 2 -12.18 9.48 -10.95
C PHE A 2 -12.29 8.05 -11.50
N PHE A 3 -13.35 7.74 -12.26
CA PHE A 3 -13.49 6.42 -12.90
C PHE A 3 -12.41 6.15 -13.96
N GLU A 4 -12.08 7.13 -14.80
CA GLU A 4 -10.94 7.00 -15.74
C GLU A 4 -9.64 6.60 -15.01
N ARG A 5 -9.41 7.15 -13.82
CA ARG A 5 -8.27 6.76 -12.98
C ARG A 5 -8.38 5.30 -12.53
N LEU A 6 -9.55 4.86 -12.08
CA LEU A 6 -9.77 3.46 -11.68
C LEU A 6 -9.61 2.50 -12.85
N GLU A 7 -10.10 2.85 -14.04
CA GLU A 7 -9.94 2.07 -15.28
C GLU A 7 -8.46 1.95 -15.66
N GLN A 8 -7.72 3.05 -15.63
CA GLN A 8 -6.27 3.02 -15.89
C GLN A 8 -5.51 2.18 -14.86
N ARG A 9 -5.86 2.28 -13.58
CA ARG A 9 -5.29 1.43 -12.53
C ARG A 9 -5.62 -0.04 -12.77
N SER A 10 -6.84 -0.33 -13.23
CA SER A 10 -7.29 -1.69 -13.54
C SER A 10 -6.46 -2.35 -14.64
N ILE A 11 -5.91 -1.59 -15.60
CA ILE A 11 -4.98 -2.14 -16.61
C ILE A 11 -3.75 -2.76 -15.93
N HIS A 12 -3.16 -2.07 -14.95
CA HIS A 12 -2.01 -2.58 -14.22
C HIS A 12 -2.39 -3.76 -13.31
N ILE A 13 -3.53 -3.66 -12.62
CA ILE A 13 -4.05 -4.75 -11.77
C ILE A 13 -4.29 -6.01 -12.60
N ASN A 14 -4.93 -5.89 -13.76
CA ASN A 14 -5.18 -7.02 -14.67
C ASN A 14 -3.89 -7.65 -15.20
N ARG A 15 -2.81 -6.87 -15.36
CA ARG A 15 -1.49 -7.41 -15.70
C ARG A 15 -0.93 -8.26 -14.56
N ILE A 16 -0.97 -7.75 -13.34
CA ILE A 16 -0.52 -8.50 -12.15
C ILE A 16 -1.37 -9.76 -11.99
N LEU A 17 -2.69 -9.67 -12.17
CA LEU A 17 -3.60 -10.80 -12.01
C LEU A 17 -3.28 -11.96 -12.96
N LYS A 18 -2.90 -11.63 -14.20
CA LYS A 18 -2.40 -12.63 -15.16
C LYS A 18 -1.10 -13.27 -14.70
N LEU A 19 -0.17 -12.49 -14.16
CA LEU A 19 1.10 -12.99 -13.63
C LEU A 19 0.91 -13.87 -12.38
N THR A 20 -0.10 -13.55 -11.55
CA THR A 20 -0.47 -14.35 -10.38
C THR A 20 -1.46 -15.47 -10.69
N GLN A 21 -1.72 -15.77 -11.97
CA GLN A 21 -2.62 -16.85 -12.40
C GLN A 21 -4.04 -16.75 -11.79
N ASN A 22 -4.57 -15.54 -11.70
CA ASN A 22 -5.86 -15.21 -11.07
C ASN A 22 -5.93 -15.46 -9.56
N ASP A 23 -4.79 -15.60 -8.87
CA ASP A 23 -4.74 -15.56 -7.41
C ASP A 23 -4.88 -14.10 -6.93
N TRP A 24 -6.07 -13.77 -6.45
CA TRP A 24 -6.39 -12.44 -5.93
C TRP A 24 -5.74 -12.15 -4.57
N GLU A 25 -5.47 -13.16 -3.75
CA GLU A 25 -4.74 -12.97 -2.48
C GLU A 25 -3.28 -12.60 -2.79
N ALA A 26 -2.65 -13.28 -3.75
CA ALA A 26 -1.30 -12.95 -4.21
C ALA A 26 -1.24 -11.54 -4.81
N LEU A 27 -2.21 -11.18 -5.66
CA LEU A 27 -2.29 -9.84 -6.25
C LEU A 27 -2.45 -8.78 -5.17
N PHE A 28 -3.36 -9.00 -4.23
CA PHE A 28 -3.64 -8.03 -3.17
C PHE A 28 -2.41 -7.84 -2.28
N PHE A 29 -1.69 -8.91 -1.94
CA PHE A 29 -0.44 -8.84 -1.19
C PHE A 29 0.61 -7.97 -1.90
N GLN A 30 0.81 -8.14 -3.22
CA GLN A 30 1.78 -7.33 -3.97
C GLN A 30 1.42 -5.84 -3.99
N LEU A 31 0.16 -5.51 -4.26
CA LEU A 31 -0.30 -4.12 -4.30
C LEU A 31 -0.31 -3.48 -2.91
N LEU A 32 -0.62 -4.26 -1.88
CA LEU A 32 -0.59 -3.82 -0.50
C LEU A 32 0.84 -3.51 -0.06
N CYS A 33 1.78 -4.42 -0.30
CA CYS A 33 3.19 -4.19 -0.04
C CYS A 33 3.69 -2.93 -0.77
N ARG A 34 3.40 -2.78 -2.06
CA ARG A 34 3.73 -1.55 -2.81
C ARG A 34 3.22 -0.30 -2.10
N SER A 35 2.00 -0.34 -1.59
CA SER A 35 1.38 0.78 -0.86
C SER A 35 2.09 1.09 0.46
N PHE A 36 2.56 0.06 1.18
CA PHE A 36 3.39 0.19 2.38
C PHE A 36 4.77 0.79 2.11
N GLY A 37 5.33 0.57 0.92
CA GLY A 37 6.54 1.23 0.46
C GLY A 37 6.38 2.73 0.19
N THR A 38 5.13 3.23 0.10
CA THR A 38 4.78 4.61 -0.27
C THR A 38 5.50 5.06 -1.55
N LYS A 39 5.75 6.36 -1.74
CA LYS A 39 6.44 6.89 -2.93
C LYS A 39 7.90 6.45 -3.04
N ILE A 40 8.61 6.29 -1.92
CA ILE A 40 10.08 6.11 -1.94
C ILE A 40 10.48 4.64 -2.12
N ASN A 41 9.80 3.72 -1.43
CA ASN A 41 10.13 2.29 -1.42
C ASN A 41 9.05 1.44 -2.11
N GLY A 42 8.07 2.03 -2.82
CA GLY A 42 6.99 1.29 -3.47
C GLY A 42 7.49 0.14 -4.33
N ASP A 43 8.45 0.40 -5.23
CA ASP A 43 9.02 -0.64 -6.10
C ASP A 43 9.82 -1.70 -5.32
N ALA A 44 10.50 -1.30 -4.24
CA ALA A 44 11.25 -2.24 -3.38
C ALA A 44 10.32 -3.18 -2.60
N PHE A 45 9.21 -2.66 -2.07
CA PHE A 45 8.20 -3.46 -1.39
C PHE A 45 7.40 -4.35 -2.35
N GLU A 46 7.11 -3.87 -3.56
CA GLU A 46 6.46 -4.71 -4.58
C GLU A 46 7.36 -5.90 -4.94
N GLN A 47 8.66 -5.66 -5.17
CA GLN A 47 9.58 -6.74 -5.48
C GLN A 47 9.79 -7.68 -4.28
N LEU A 48 9.81 -7.15 -3.05
CA LEU A 48 9.78 -7.99 -1.84
C LEU A 48 8.58 -8.94 -1.87
N ALA A 49 7.38 -8.45 -2.18
CA ALA A 49 6.18 -9.29 -2.26
C ALA A 49 6.24 -10.30 -3.40
N GLN A 50 6.89 -9.98 -4.52
CA GLN A 50 7.13 -10.91 -5.62
C GLN A 50 8.19 -11.96 -5.30
N SER A 51 9.08 -11.71 -4.33
CA SER A 51 10.14 -12.65 -3.93
C SER A 51 9.65 -13.84 -3.09
N ILE A 52 8.38 -13.83 -2.66
CA ILE A 52 7.77 -14.88 -1.82
C ILE A 52 6.40 -15.23 -2.41
N ASP A 53 6.13 -16.51 -2.63
CA ASP A 53 4.82 -16.95 -3.11
C ASP A 53 3.73 -16.80 -2.02
N SER A 54 2.48 -16.59 -2.45
CA SER A 54 1.36 -16.30 -1.53
C SER A 54 1.08 -17.45 -0.55
N ILE A 55 1.36 -18.70 -0.95
CA ILE A 55 1.18 -19.88 -0.09
C ILE A 55 2.21 -19.85 1.04
N THR A 56 3.46 -19.55 0.72
CA THR A 56 4.54 -19.40 1.72
C THR A 56 4.26 -18.26 2.68
N VAL A 57 3.78 -17.10 2.19
CA VAL A 57 3.35 -15.99 3.06
C VAL A 57 2.30 -16.47 4.06
N ARG A 58 1.24 -17.17 3.61
CA ARG A 58 0.19 -17.69 4.51
C ARG A 58 0.70 -18.75 5.50
N LYS A 59 1.67 -19.58 5.10
CA LYS A 59 2.29 -20.57 6.00
C LYS A 59 3.09 -19.89 7.10
N LEU A 60 3.89 -18.89 6.74
CA LEU A 60 4.72 -18.11 7.67
C LEU A 60 3.86 -17.22 8.57
N ALA A 61 2.77 -16.65 8.05
CA ALA A 61 1.85 -15.79 8.79
C ALA A 61 1.23 -16.46 10.03
N LYS A 62 1.29 -17.79 10.16
CA LYS A 62 0.87 -18.49 11.40
C LYS A 62 1.67 -18.03 12.63
N ASP A 63 2.87 -17.51 12.42
CA ASP A 63 3.70 -16.88 13.44
C ASP A 63 4.24 -15.54 12.89
N ALA A 64 3.82 -14.44 13.51
CA ALA A 64 4.24 -13.10 13.10
C ALA A 64 5.76 -12.95 13.06
N PHE A 65 6.50 -13.58 13.97
CA PHE A 65 7.96 -13.50 14.03
C PHE A 65 8.60 -14.19 12.82
N GLN A 66 8.09 -15.35 12.40
CA GLN A 66 8.60 -16.07 11.23
C GLN A 66 8.38 -15.28 9.94
N LEU A 67 7.19 -14.70 9.78
CA LEU A 67 6.88 -13.86 8.62
C LEU A 67 7.73 -12.57 8.64
N GLU A 68 7.88 -11.94 9.78
CA GLU A 68 8.72 -10.74 9.96
C GLU A 68 10.19 -11.02 9.62
N ALA A 69 10.78 -12.08 10.18
CA ALA A 69 12.14 -12.51 9.88
C ALA A 69 12.33 -12.72 8.37
N THR A 70 11.38 -13.42 7.75
CA THR A 70 11.43 -13.72 6.31
C THR A 70 11.37 -12.45 5.47
N LEU A 71 10.43 -11.55 5.76
CA LEU A 71 10.28 -10.30 5.01
C LEU A 71 11.48 -9.36 5.20
N LEU A 72 12.02 -9.24 6.42
CA LEU A 72 13.22 -8.44 6.69
C LEU A 72 14.46 -9.00 5.97
N GLY A 73 14.61 -10.32 5.98
CA GLY A 73 15.68 -11.02 5.28
C GLY A 73 15.61 -10.85 3.77
N GLN A 74 14.42 -11.07 3.19
CA GLN A 74 14.19 -10.88 1.75
C GLN A 74 14.35 -9.42 1.31
N ALA A 75 14.10 -8.45 2.20
CA ALA A 75 14.36 -7.03 1.98
C ALA A 75 15.85 -6.65 2.08
N GLY A 76 16.74 -7.61 2.39
CA GLY A 76 18.16 -7.39 2.55
C GLY A 76 18.55 -6.67 3.85
N LEU A 77 17.66 -6.63 4.84
CA LEU A 77 17.87 -5.90 6.11
C LEU A 77 18.58 -6.76 7.18
N LEU A 78 18.82 -8.03 6.89
CA LEU A 78 19.46 -9.00 7.79
C LEU A 78 20.87 -9.46 7.31
N ASN A 79 21.57 -8.61 6.55
CA ASN A 79 22.87 -8.94 5.94
C ASN A 79 24.11 -8.42 6.71
N ASP A 80 23.89 -7.65 7.77
CA ASP A 80 24.96 -7.05 8.58
C ASP A 80 25.26 -7.89 9.82
N ILE A 81 26.38 -7.62 10.48
CA ILE A 81 26.63 -8.12 11.84
C ILE A 81 26.12 -7.09 12.84
N LYS A 82 25.14 -7.47 13.68
CA LYS A 82 24.61 -6.65 14.78
C LYS A 82 24.81 -7.35 16.12
N LYS A 83 24.88 -6.57 17.20
CA LYS A 83 25.04 -7.13 18.55
C LYS A 83 23.71 -7.56 19.15
N ASP A 84 22.64 -6.88 18.74
CA ASP A 84 21.26 -7.09 19.15
C ASP A 84 20.81 -8.55 19.13
N ARG A 85 20.17 -9.00 20.22
CA ARG A 85 19.67 -10.37 20.35
C ARG A 85 18.49 -10.64 19.42
N TYR A 86 17.56 -9.71 19.30
CA TYR A 86 16.39 -9.85 18.44
C TYR A 86 16.82 -9.93 16.96
N TYR A 87 17.81 -9.12 16.56
CA TYR A 87 18.41 -9.23 15.22
C TYR A 87 18.95 -10.63 14.92
N LYS A 88 19.73 -11.21 15.85
CA LYS A 88 20.29 -12.56 15.68
C LYS A 88 19.21 -13.63 15.53
N LEU A 89 18.16 -13.55 16.34
CA LEU A 89 17.02 -14.47 16.21
C LEU A 89 16.33 -14.34 14.85
N LEU A 90 16.16 -13.12 14.33
CA LEU A 90 15.60 -12.90 13.00
C LEU A 90 16.50 -13.48 11.90
N VAL A 91 17.82 -13.34 12.01
CA VAL A 91 18.79 -13.90 11.06
C VAL A 91 18.68 -15.43 11.01
N ASP A 92 18.65 -16.08 12.18
CA ASP A 92 18.56 -17.54 12.28
C ASP A 92 17.23 -18.06 11.71
N GLU A 93 16.12 -17.41 12.05
CA GLU A 93 14.79 -17.76 11.54
C GLU A 93 14.68 -17.55 10.02
N TYR A 94 15.22 -16.43 9.52
CA TYR A 94 15.26 -16.18 8.07
C TYR A 94 16.11 -17.23 7.34
N ALA A 95 17.26 -17.64 7.89
CA ALA A 95 18.09 -18.68 7.29
C ALA A 95 17.32 -19.99 7.13
N PHE A 96 16.54 -20.37 8.15
CA PHE A 96 15.66 -21.54 8.09
C PHE A 96 14.57 -21.39 7.03
N ALA A 97 13.84 -20.26 7.03
CA ALA A 97 12.77 -20.01 6.05
C ALA A 97 13.30 -19.98 4.61
N LYS A 98 14.44 -19.32 4.38
CA LYS A 98 15.10 -19.24 3.07
C LYS A 98 15.46 -20.62 2.53
N ALA A 99 16.03 -21.49 3.36
CA ALA A 99 16.37 -22.85 2.98
C ALA A 99 15.11 -23.71 2.73
N LYS A 100 14.13 -23.64 3.64
CA LYS A 100 12.90 -24.44 3.59
C LYS A 100 12.03 -24.13 2.38
N PHE A 101 11.92 -22.86 2.01
CA PHE A 101 11.06 -22.38 0.91
C PHE A 101 11.84 -22.01 -0.35
N GLN A 102 13.16 -22.25 -0.39
CA GLN A 102 14.05 -21.97 -1.53
C GLN A 102 13.96 -20.52 -2.02
N LEU A 103 13.92 -19.58 -1.08
CA LEU A 103 13.64 -18.17 -1.36
C LEU A 103 14.80 -17.48 -2.09
N GLN A 104 14.47 -16.70 -3.13
CA GLN A 104 15.41 -15.85 -3.85
C GLN A 104 15.32 -14.41 -3.34
N LEU A 105 16.45 -13.76 -3.13
CA LEU A 105 16.51 -12.41 -2.55
C LEU A 105 15.83 -11.37 -3.45
N ALA A 106 15.15 -10.39 -2.86
CA ALA A 106 14.78 -9.17 -3.59
C ALA A 106 16.04 -8.36 -3.95
N LEU A 107 16.05 -7.77 -5.14
CA LEU A 107 17.23 -7.11 -5.72
C LEU A 107 17.25 -5.60 -5.47
N ILE A 108 16.09 -4.98 -5.25
CA ILE A 108 15.96 -3.53 -5.06
C ILE A 108 16.14 -3.22 -3.58
N PRO A 109 17.19 -2.47 -3.21
CA PRO A 109 17.47 -2.18 -1.81
C PRO A 109 16.45 -1.21 -1.21
N MET A 110 16.14 -1.45 0.06
CA MET A 110 15.28 -0.58 0.85
C MET A 110 15.99 0.74 1.19
N LYS A 111 15.32 1.88 0.97
CA LYS A 111 15.86 3.21 1.27
C LYS A 111 15.39 3.69 2.64
N PHE A 112 16.30 4.25 3.42
CA PHE A 112 16.00 4.93 4.70
C PHE A 112 16.10 6.46 4.59
N PHE A 113 16.93 6.97 3.67
CA PHE A 113 17.13 8.40 3.49
C PHE A 113 15.84 9.11 3.08
N ARG A 114 15.60 10.31 3.64
CA ARG A 114 14.38 11.14 3.46
C ARG A 114 13.08 10.56 4.03
N LEU A 115 13.15 9.47 4.80
CA LEU A 115 12.00 8.95 5.54
C LEU A 115 11.97 9.49 6.96
N ARG A 116 10.75 9.65 7.49
CA ARG A 116 10.54 9.78 8.93
C ARG A 116 10.68 8.38 9.56
N PRO A 117 11.16 8.26 10.81
CA PRO A 117 11.39 6.94 11.44
C PRO A 117 10.18 6.00 11.46
N ALA A 118 8.96 6.55 11.59
CA ALA A 118 7.72 5.77 11.54
C ALA A 118 7.43 5.15 10.15
N ASN A 119 8.09 5.61 9.09
CA ASN A 119 7.97 5.10 7.72
C ASN A 119 9.17 4.24 7.32
N TYR A 120 10.08 3.92 8.25
CA TYR A 120 11.23 3.10 7.91
C TYR A 120 10.80 1.69 7.48
N PRO A 121 11.52 1.08 6.51
CA PRO A 121 11.23 -0.27 6.02
C PRO A 121 11.09 -1.32 7.12
N THR A 122 11.94 -1.26 8.15
CA THR A 122 11.90 -2.13 9.33
C THR A 122 10.52 -2.12 10.01
N ILE A 123 10.01 -0.92 10.31
CA ILE A 123 8.71 -0.73 10.96
C ILE A 123 7.57 -1.19 10.04
N ARG A 124 7.62 -0.80 8.75
CA ARG A 124 6.57 -1.14 7.79
C ARG A 124 6.48 -2.64 7.51
N ILE A 125 7.62 -3.33 7.45
CA ILE A 125 7.68 -4.78 7.31
C ILE A 125 7.12 -5.48 8.55
N SER A 126 7.50 -5.02 9.75
CA SER A 126 6.95 -5.57 11.00
C SER A 126 5.42 -5.43 11.08
N GLN A 127 4.90 -4.26 10.69
CA GLN A 127 3.45 -4.01 10.62
C GLN A 127 2.75 -4.91 9.59
N LEU A 128 3.36 -5.15 8.43
CA LEU A 128 2.84 -6.09 7.43
C LEU A 128 2.79 -7.52 7.97
N ALA A 129 3.83 -7.97 8.67
CA ALA A 129 3.88 -9.30 9.25
C ALA A 129 2.76 -9.50 10.28
N MET A 130 2.54 -8.52 11.16
CA MET A 130 1.46 -8.52 12.14
C MET A 130 0.07 -8.48 11.48
N LEU A 131 -0.09 -7.71 10.40
CA LEU A 131 -1.33 -7.65 9.64
C LEU A 131 -1.71 -9.02 9.06
N TYR A 132 -0.79 -9.68 8.37
CA TYR A 132 -1.04 -10.99 7.78
C TYR A 132 -1.12 -12.11 8.82
N HIS A 133 -0.47 -11.94 9.97
CA HIS A 133 -0.66 -12.84 11.10
C HIS A 133 -2.09 -12.81 11.63
N ASN A 134 -2.65 -11.61 11.81
CA ASN A 134 -4.02 -11.44 12.27
C ASN A 134 -5.05 -11.84 11.21
N SER A 135 -4.74 -11.61 9.94
CA SER A 135 -5.63 -11.93 8.81
C SER A 135 -4.85 -12.57 7.64
N PRO A 136 -4.68 -13.91 7.65
CA PRO A 136 -3.99 -14.61 6.56
C PRO A 136 -4.75 -14.59 5.21
N HIS A 137 -6.06 -14.26 5.24
CA HIS A 137 -6.96 -14.16 4.08
C HIS A 137 -7.51 -12.74 3.95
N LEU A 138 -6.62 -11.76 4.08
CA LEU A 138 -6.96 -10.35 4.17
C LEU A 138 -7.75 -9.84 2.97
N PHE A 139 -7.51 -10.32 1.75
CA PHE A 139 -8.28 -9.85 0.60
C PHE A 139 -9.76 -10.21 0.73
N GLY A 140 -10.07 -11.44 1.17
CA GLY A 140 -11.44 -11.87 1.44
C GLY A 140 -12.14 -10.99 2.45
N GLU A 141 -11.48 -10.65 3.56
CA GLU A 141 -12.02 -9.76 4.59
C GLU A 141 -12.22 -8.33 4.06
N VAL A 142 -11.27 -7.81 3.28
CA VAL A 142 -11.36 -6.50 2.64
C VAL A 142 -12.53 -6.42 1.65
N LEU A 143 -12.86 -7.50 0.94
CA LEU A 143 -14.02 -7.55 0.06
C LEU A 143 -15.35 -7.41 0.81
N LEU A 144 -15.39 -7.88 2.06
CA LEU A 144 -16.57 -7.84 2.94
C LEU A 144 -16.69 -6.51 3.71
N ALA A 145 -15.58 -5.87 4.04
CA ALA A 145 -15.54 -4.57 4.70
C ALA A 145 -16.13 -3.47 3.79
N LYS A 146 -17.22 -2.83 4.17
CA LYS A 146 -17.91 -1.85 3.30
C LYS A 146 -17.58 -0.40 3.65
N THR A 147 -17.31 -0.14 4.92
CA THR A 147 -17.08 1.22 5.44
C THR A 147 -15.62 1.48 5.70
N ARG A 148 -15.27 2.77 5.85
CA ARG A 148 -13.94 3.18 6.31
C ARG A 148 -13.61 2.54 7.65
N GLU A 149 -14.57 2.52 8.57
CA GLU A 149 -14.43 1.97 9.93
C GLU A 149 -14.15 0.47 9.91
N ASP A 150 -14.82 -0.29 9.03
CA ASP A 150 -14.56 -1.73 8.87
C ASP A 150 -13.12 -1.98 8.43
N ILE A 151 -12.63 -1.20 7.45
CA ILE A 151 -11.26 -1.32 6.97
C ILE A 151 -10.27 -0.89 8.05
N HIS A 152 -10.52 0.19 8.78
CA HIS A 152 -9.64 0.61 9.87
C HIS A 152 -9.50 -0.46 10.95
N LYS A 153 -10.59 -1.19 11.28
CA LYS A 153 -10.52 -2.33 12.21
C LYS A 153 -9.63 -3.47 11.69
N LEU A 154 -9.72 -3.80 10.39
CA LEU A 154 -8.86 -4.83 9.79
C LEU A 154 -7.38 -4.44 9.83
N PHE A 155 -7.10 -3.14 9.74
CA PHE A 155 -5.74 -2.58 9.72
C PHE A 155 -5.28 -2.06 11.10
N ASP A 156 -6.03 -2.34 12.17
CA ASP A 156 -5.67 -1.93 13.54
C ASP A 156 -4.59 -2.86 14.10
N VAL A 157 -3.37 -2.67 13.60
CA VAL A 157 -2.19 -3.44 13.98
C VAL A 157 -1.01 -2.55 14.35
N LYS A 158 -0.15 -3.10 15.18
CA LYS A 158 1.15 -2.53 15.55
C LYS A 158 2.29 -3.44 15.14
N SER A 159 3.50 -2.90 15.07
CA SER A 159 4.72 -3.69 14.90
C SER A 159 5.00 -4.60 16.11
N ALA A 160 5.94 -5.53 15.97
CA ALA A 160 6.49 -6.27 17.10
C ALA A 160 7.03 -5.33 18.19
N SER A 161 6.96 -5.78 19.45
CA SER A 161 7.30 -4.97 20.64
C SER A 161 8.74 -4.46 20.65
N TYR A 162 9.66 -5.17 20.00
CA TYR A 162 11.05 -4.72 19.80
C TYR A 162 11.12 -3.30 19.22
N TRP A 163 10.22 -3.01 18.26
CA TRP A 163 10.18 -1.75 17.55
C TRP A 163 9.57 -0.60 18.37
N ASP A 164 8.97 -0.86 19.52
CA ASP A 164 8.44 0.22 20.36
C ASP A 164 9.57 1.10 20.90
N THR A 165 10.75 0.52 21.12
CA THR A 165 11.98 1.22 21.53
C THR A 165 13.01 1.34 20.41
N HIS A 166 12.76 0.84 19.20
CA HIS A 166 13.72 0.87 18.10
C HIS A 166 13.10 1.39 16.80
N HIS A 167 13.90 2.11 16.00
CA HIS A 167 13.56 2.40 14.61
C HIS A 167 14.47 1.66 13.62
N VAL A 168 15.67 1.34 14.07
CA VAL A 168 16.68 0.51 13.41
C VAL A 168 17.35 -0.33 14.49
N PHE A 169 17.94 -1.45 14.10
CA PHE A 169 18.64 -2.34 15.02
C PHE A 169 19.81 -1.65 15.76
N ASP A 170 20.18 -2.18 16.93
CA ASP A 170 21.24 -1.68 17.83
C ASP A 170 21.04 -0.25 18.38
N LYS A 171 20.01 0.49 17.96
CA LYS A 171 19.77 1.88 18.35
C LYS A 171 18.44 2.05 19.06
N GLU A 172 18.51 2.03 20.40
CA GLU A 172 17.40 2.35 21.26
C GLU A 172 16.95 3.81 21.12
N THR A 173 15.66 4.01 21.35
CA THR A 173 14.94 5.27 21.31
C THR A 173 13.86 5.25 22.38
N VAL A 174 13.27 6.41 22.67
CA VAL A 174 12.16 6.52 23.62
C VAL A 174 11.01 5.64 23.19
N PHE A 175 10.44 4.91 24.15
CA PHE A 175 9.28 4.05 23.94
C PHE A 175 8.16 4.82 23.23
N ARG A 176 7.68 4.25 22.14
CA ARG A 176 6.48 4.71 21.43
C ARG A 176 5.95 3.58 20.57
N GLU A 177 4.71 3.19 20.83
CA GLU A 177 4.01 2.17 20.04
C GLU A 177 3.98 2.56 18.54
N LYS A 178 4.29 1.60 17.66
CA LYS A 178 4.29 1.82 16.20
C LYS A 178 3.08 1.18 15.53
N SER A 179 1.94 1.82 15.68
CA SER A 179 0.68 1.42 15.03
C SER A 179 0.49 2.08 13.67
N LEU A 180 -0.36 1.51 12.81
CA LEU A 180 -0.75 2.16 11.57
C LEU A 180 -1.59 3.40 11.87
N THR A 181 -1.21 4.54 11.30
CA THR A 181 -1.98 5.78 11.49
C THR A 181 -3.23 5.76 10.62
N ALA A 182 -4.32 6.36 11.10
CA ALA A 182 -5.56 6.51 10.33
C ALA A 182 -5.31 7.10 8.92
N SER A 183 -4.44 8.11 8.81
CA SER A 183 -4.06 8.72 7.53
C SER A 183 -3.32 7.78 6.57
N PHE A 184 -2.55 6.82 7.11
CA PHE A 184 -1.87 5.83 6.29
C PHE A 184 -2.84 4.73 5.84
N ILE A 185 -3.76 4.32 6.70
CA ILE A 185 -4.83 3.39 6.33
C ILE A 185 -5.71 4.02 5.24
N ASP A 186 -6.10 5.29 5.38
CA ASP A 186 -6.82 6.04 4.34
C ASP A 186 -6.05 6.05 3.00
N LEU A 187 -4.72 6.22 3.04
CA LEU A 187 -3.87 6.16 1.84
C LEU A 187 -3.87 4.77 1.19
N VAL A 188 -3.86 3.70 1.99
CA VAL A 188 -3.98 2.31 1.52
C VAL A 188 -5.37 2.07 0.92
N ILE A 189 -6.43 2.64 1.50
CA ILE A 189 -7.77 2.55 0.95
C ILE A 189 -7.81 3.12 -0.48
N ILE A 190 -7.28 4.34 -0.64
CA ILE A 190 -7.28 5.06 -1.91
C ILE A 190 -6.42 4.37 -2.98
N ASN A 191 -5.20 3.95 -2.61
CA ASN A 191 -4.21 3.48 -3.60
C ASN A 191 -4.23 1.97 -3.85
N CYS A 192 -4.80 1.19 -2.94
CA CYS A 192 -4.82 -0.27 -3.04
C CYS A 192 -6.25 -0.81 -3.01
N ILE A 193 -6.99 -0.59 -1.92
CA ILE A 193 -8.25 -1.30 -1.68
C ILE A 193 -9.33 -0.91 -2.71
N VAL A 194 -9.57 0.38 -2.93
CA VAL A 194 -10.58 0.84 -3.87
C VAL A 194 -10.28 0.39 -5.31
N PRO A 195 -9.05 0.59 -5.86
CA PRO A 195 -8.71 0.08 -7.18
C PRO A 195 -8.86 -1.44 -7.32
N VAL A 196 -8.45 -2.21 -6.31
CA VAL A 196 -8.52 -3.68 -6.34
C VAL A 196 -9.97 -4.17 -6.24
N LYS A 197 -10.79 -3.57 -5.37
CA LYS A 197 -12.23 -3.86 -5.32
C LYS A 197 -12.93 -3.55 -6.63
N PHE A 198 -12.59 -2.43 -7.27
CA PHE A 198 -13.13 -2.06 -8.58
C PHE A 198 -12.79 -3.09 -9.65
N ALA A 199 -11.50 -3.44 -9.78
CA ALA A 199 -11.06 -4.45 -10.75
C ALA A 199 -11.67 -5.83 -10.49
N HIS A 200 -11.79 -6.25 -9.22
CA HIS A 200 -12.44 -7.49 -8.84
C HIS A 200 -13.95 -7.49 -9.18
N ALA A 201 -14.65 -6.38 -8.95
CA ALA A 201 -16.06 -6.25 -9.32
C ALA A 201 -16.26 -6.39 -10.84
N GLN A 202 -15.43 -5.72 -11.64
CA GLN A 202 -15.45 -5.86 -13.10
C GLN A 202 -15.18 -7.31 -13.54
N PHE A 203 -14.16 -7.96 -12.97
CA PHE A 203 -13.85 -9.36 -13.25
C PHE A 203 -15.02 -10.30 -12.93
N ALA A 204 -15.74 -10.03 -11.84
CA ALA A 204 -16.90 -10.81 -11.42
C ALA A 204 -18.21 -10.44 -12.14
N GLY A 205 -18.20 -9.48 -13.07
CA GLY A 205 -19.40 -8.98 -13.74
C GLY A 205 -20.39 -8.28 -12.79
N LYS A 206 -19.90 -7.72 -11.69
CA LYS A 206 -20.70 -7.02 -10.67
C LYS A 206 -20.46 -5.52 -10.73
N ASP A 207 -21.49 -4.75 -10.41
CA ASP A 207 -21.36 -3.30 -10.19
C ASP A 207 -21.23 -3.00 -8.69
N LYS A 208 -20.15 -2.32 -8.31
CA LYS A 208 -19.88 -1.84 -6.94
C LYS A 208 -19.65 -0.33 -6.90
N THR A 209 -20.06 0.38 -7.95
CA THR A 209 -19.76 1.79 -8.15
C THR A 209 -20.17 2.65 -6.96
N GLU A 210 -21.41 2.51 -6.50
CA GLU A 210 -21.95 3.29 -5.37
C GLU A 210 -21.18 3.01 -4.06
N GLU A 211 -20.86 1.75 -3.76
CA GLU A 211 -20.08 1.37 -2.57
C GLU A 211 -18.70 2.05 -2.59
N LEU A 212 -18.04 2.06 -3.74
CA LEU A 212 -16.71 2.65 -3.89
C LEU A 212 -16.74 4.18 -3.86
N LEU A 213 -17.78 4.80 -4.43
CA LEU A 213 -17.99 6.23 -4.35
C LEU A 213 -18.22 6.68 -2.90
N GLN A 214 -19.10 5.99 -2.17
CA GLN A 214 -19.36 6.27 -0.76
C GLN A 214 -18.09 6.14 0.08
N LEU A 215 -17.35 5.04 -0.11
CA LEU A 215 -16.09 4.84 0.62
C LEU A 215 -15.08 5.97 0.35
N MET A 216 -15.00 6.49 -0.88
CA MET A 216 -14.11 7.60 -1.22
C MET A 216 -14.62 8.96 -0.74
N TYR A 217 -15.93 9.11 -0.57
CA TYR A 217 -16.56 10.31 -0.02
C TYR A 217 -16.25 10.48 1.47
N ASP A 218 -16.25 9.37 2.22
CA ASP A 218 -15.99 9.34 3.66
C ASP A 218 -14.50 9.58 4.03
N LEU A 219 -13.62 9.57 3.03
CA LEU A 219 -12.19 9.79 3.20
C LEU A 219 -11.83 11.27 3.01
N LYS A 220 -10.90 11.75 3.84
CA LYS A 220 -10.33 13.10 3.68
C LYS A 220 -9.57 13.20 2.36
N PHE A 221 -9.65 14.37 1.74
CA PHE A 221 -8.85 14.69 0.56
C PHE A 221 -7.35 14.48 0.80
N GLU A 222 -6.62 14.02 -0.21
CA GLU A 222 -5.17 13.86 -0.12
C GLU A 222 -4.48 15.23 -0.02
N SER A 223 -3.61 15.40 0.97
CA SER A 223 -2.80 16.61 1.12
C SER A 223 -1.50 16.48 0.32
N ASN A 224 -1.49 17.05 -0.87
CA ASN A 224 -0.29 17.20 -1.69
C ASN A 224 -0.29 18.55 -2.40
N THR A 225 0.86 18.95 -2.94
CA THR A 225 1.05 20.26 -3.59
C THR A 225 0.06 20.50 -4.73
N ILE A 226 -0.27 19.46 -5.52
CA ILE A 226 -1.22 19.60 -6.63
C ILE A 226 -2.61 19.92 -6.09
N VAL A 227 -3.11 19.11 -5.15
CA VAL A 227 -4.43 19.33 -4.53
C VAL A 227 -4.47 20.70 -3.86
N GLY A 228 -3.40 21.10 -3.17
CA GLY A 228 -3.28 22.44 -2.57
C GLY A 228 -3.42 23.59 -3.57
N GLU A 229 -2.85 23.47 -4.77
CA GLU A 229 -3.00 24.49 -5.82
C GLU A 229 -4.39 24.52 -6.45
N PHE A 230 -5.05 23.36 -6.58
CA PHE A 230 -6.43 23.30 -7.04
C PHE A 230 -7.41 23.86 -6.01
N LYS A 231 -7.18 23.63 -4.71
CA LYS A 231 -8.02 24.18 -3.63
C LYS A 231 -8.11 25.71 -3.60
N LYS A 232 -7.14 26.41 -4.20
CA LYS A 232 -7.19 27.88 -4.34
C LYS A 232 -8.23 28.35 -5.39
N ARG A 233 -8.74 27.43 -6.21
CA ARG A 233 -9.57 27.71 -7.39
C ARG A 233 -10.88 26.95 -7.40
N THR A 234 -10.99 25.86 -6.65
CA THR A 234 -12.20 25.04 -6.54
C THR A 234 -12.25 24.36 -5.17
N GLU A 235 -13.44 23.96 -4.74
CA GLU A 235 -13.60 23.21 -3.50
C GLU A 235 -13.14 21.76 -3.68
N ILE A 236 -12.39 21.26 -2.70
CA ILE A 236 -11.98 19.85 -2.62
C ILE A 236 -12.14 19.42 -1.17
N ASN A 237 -13.14 18.58 -0.94
CA ASN A 237 -13.66 18.20 0.36
C ASN A 237 -13.32 16.75 0.73
N ASN A 238 -13.23 15.86 -0.25
CA ASN A 238 -13.04 14.42 -0.02
C ASN A 238 -11.96 13.80 -0.93
N ALA A 239 -11.66 12.53 -0.68
CA ALA A 239 -10.65 11.79 -1.44
C ALA A 239 -11.05 11.64 -2.91
N LEU A 240 -12.33 11.43 -3.21
CA LEU A 240 -12.84 11.30 -4.58
C LEU A 240 -12.46 12.51 -5.44
N GLU A 241 -12.77 13.71 -4.97
CA GLU A 241 -12.46 14.97 -5.66
C GLU A 241 -10.96 15.16 -5.80
N SER A 242 -10.20 14.87 -4.73
CA SER A 242 -8.74 14.96 -4.76
C SER A 242 -8.11 14.00 -5.79
N GLN A 243 -8.64 12.78 -5.93
CA GLN A 243 -8.19 11.82 -6.94
C GLN A 243 -8.56 12.27 -8.36
N ALA A 244 -9.75 12.87 -8.53
CA ALA A 244 -10.19 13.39 -9.82
C ALA A 244 -9.27 14.51 -10.32
N VAL A 245 -8.88 15.47 -9.45
CA VAL A 245 -7.97 16.56 -9.87
C VAL A 245 -6.55 16.08 -10.11
N LEU A 246 -6.07 15.06 -9.39
CA LEU A 246 -4.76 14.45 -9.65
C LEU A 246 -4.73 13.77 -11.03
N GLN A 247 -5.81 13.09 -11.40
CA GLN A 247 -5.98 12.51 -12.71
C GLN A 247 -6.02 13.58 -13.80
N LEU A 248 -6.86 14.60 -13.62
CA LEU A 248 -6.99 15.74 -14.51
C LEU A 248 -5.63 16.41 -14.77
N LYS A 249 -4.88 16.71 -13.70
CA LYS A 249 -3.59 17.40 -13.79
C LYS A 249 -2.61 16.62 -14.66
N SER A 250 -2.41 15.34 -14.33
CA SER A 250 -1.37 14.51 -14.95
C SER A 250 -1.70 14.06 -16.38
N HIS A 251 -2.98 13.81 -16.70
CA HIS A 251 -3.38 13.24 -17.99
C HIS A 251 -3.96 14.24 -18.97
N TYR A 252 -4.29 15.45 -18.51
CA TYR A 252 -4.83 16.51 -19.37
C TYR A 252 -4.02 17.79 -19.26
N CYS A 253 -3.90 18.38 -18.07
CA CYS A 253 -3.26 19.70 -17.93
C CYS A 253 -1.75 19.66 -18.25
N ASP A 254 -1.00 18.68 -17.73
CA ASP A 254 0.45 18.55 -17.95
C ASP A 254 0.81 18.26 -19.41
N VAL A 255 -0.12 17.65 -20.15
CA VAL A 255 0.06 17.28 -21.57
C VAL A 255 -0.73 18.20 -22.51
N ASN A 256 -1.22 19.34 -22.02
CA ASN A 256 -1.94 20.36 -22.79
C ASN A 256 -3.18 19.87 -23.57
N LYS A 257 -3.91 18.87 -23.05
CA LYS A 257 -5.13 18.32 -23.66
C LYS A 257 -6.42 19.05 -23.23
N CYS A 258 -6.38 20.37 -23.06
CA CYS A 258 -7.53 21.14 -22.58
C CYS A 258 -8.76 21.02 -23.51
N LEU A 259 -8.55 20.88 -24.83
CA LEU A 259 -9.62 20.68 -25.81
C LEU A 259 -10.27 19.28 -25.75
N SER A 260 -9.63 18.33 -25.09
CA SER A 260 -10.14 16.97 -24.88
C SER A 260 -10.65 16.76 -23.45
N CYS A 261 -10.76 17.83 -22.66
CA CYS A 261 -11.19 17.81 -21.27
C CYS A 261 -12.48 18.62 -21.14
N ASP A 262 -13.56 18.03 -20.64
CA ASP A 262 -14.85 18.73 -20.49
C ASP A 262 -14.73 20.01 -19.66
N ILE A 263 -13.94 19.98 -18.59
CA ILE A 263 -13.64 21.15 -17.76
C ILE A 263 -12.87 22.20 -18.58
N GLY A 264 -11.85 21.78 -19.34
CA GLY A 264 -11.06 22.68 -20.18
C GLY A 264 -11.89 23.34 -21.27
N VAL A 265 -12.76 22.56 -21.94
CA VAL A 265 -13.68 23.04 -22.97
C VAL A 265 -14.68 24.04 -22.39
N SER A 266 -15.26 23.76 -21.21
CA SER A 266 -16.17 24.68 -20.52
C SER A 266 -15.49 26.02 -20.22
N LEU A 267 -14.29 26.00 -19.61
CA LEU A 267 -13.55 27.21 -19.25
C LEU A 267 -13.14 28.05 -20.47
N LEU A 268 -12.89 27.43 -21.63
CA LEU A 268 -12.57 28.13 -22.87
C LEU A 268 -13.81 28.79 -23.49
N ARG A 269 -14.99 28.16 -23.38
CA ARG A 269 -16.25 28.73 -23.84
C ARG A 269 -16.65 29.95 -23.01
N ASP A 270 -16.48 29.88 -21.69
CA ASP A 270 -16.85 30.96 -20.76
C ASP A 270 -16.01 32.24 -20.93
N LYS A 271 -14.82 32.15 -21.55
CA LYS A 271 -13.98 33.33 -21.86
C LYS A 271 -14.26 33.96 -23.22
N SER A 272 -15.08 33.32 -24.04
CA SER A 272 -15.53 33.83 -25.36
C SER A 272 -16.88 34.55 -25.29
N SER A 273 -17.36 34.86 -24.08
CA SER A 273 -18.53 35.70 -23.77
C SER A 273 -18.08 36.91 -22.95
#